data_AF-K2GIZ7-F1
#
_entry.id   AF-K2GIZ7-F1
#
_cell.length_a   1.000
_cell.length_b   1.000
_cell.length_c   1.000
_cell.angle_alpha   90.00
_cell.angle_beta   90.00
_cell.angle_gamma   90.00
#
_symmetry.space_group_name_H-M   'P 1'
#
loop_
_entity.id
_entity.type
_entity.pdbx_description
1 polymer ?
#
loop_
_entity_poly.entity_id
_entity_poly.type
_entity_poly.pdbx_seq_one_letter_code
_entity_poly.pdbx_strand_id
1 'polypeptide(L)'
;MNIDKQFLREDVTEATKEFRCAWDLLNKMGEEIMQNNYEGAVSAAEGFIRSSRELEVMKERKKRHNHYENLLSQLHVEGVSAELVIRRGRDYYGES
;
A
#
# COMPACT_ATOMS: atom_id res chain seq x y z
N MET A 1 -6.29 4.07 -14.72
CA MET A 1 -6.15 4.28 -13.26
C MET A 1 -5.07 5.32 -13.01
N ASN A 2 -5.28 6.30 -12.12
CA ASN A 2 -4.24 7.28 -11.78
C ASN A 2 -3.47 6.78 -10.55
N ILE A 3 -2.35 6.09 -10.77
CA ILE A 3 -1.51 5.45 -9.74
C ILE A 3 -0.96 6.48 -8.74
N ASP A 4 -0.56 7.66 -9.21
CA ASP A 4 0.01 8.72 -8.36
C ASP A 4 -0.97 9.20 -7.28
N LYS A 5 -2.28 9.13 -7.57
CA LYS A 5 -3.33 9.45 -6.58
C LYS A 5 -3.63 8.31 -5.62
N GLN A 6 -3.29 7.07 -5.93
CA GLN A 6 -3.64 5.89 -5.12
C GLN A 6 -2.52 5.44 -4.19
N PHE A 7 -1.26 5.76 -4.49
CA PHE A 7 -0.09 5.30 -3.73
C PHE A 7 0.77 6.46 -3.22
N LEU A 8 1.69 6.17 -2.29
CA LEU A 8 2.73 7.12 -1.89
C LEU A 8 3.73 7.28 -3.03
N ARG A 9 4.39 8.44 -3.11
CA ARG A 9 5.33 8.74 -4.21
C ARG A 9 6.47 7.71 -4.29
N GLU A 10 6.98 7.26 -3.14
CA GLU A 10 8.00 6.20 -3.05
C GLU A 10 7.51 4.84 -3.56
N ASP A 11 6.21 4.56 -3.43
CA ASP A 11 5.60 3.28 -3.83
C ASP A 11 5.12 3.28 -5.29
N VAL A 12 5.05 4.42 -5.98
CA VAL A 12 4.49 4.52 -7.36
C VAL A 12 5.17 3.56 -8.33
N THR A 13 6.49 3.46 -8.27
CA THR A 13 7.25 2.59 -9.19
C THR A 13 6.90 1.13 -8.96
N GLU A 14 6.84 0.69 -7.70
CA GLU A 14 6.56 -0.70 -7.36
C GLU A 14 5.09 -1.05 -7.59
N ALA A 15 4.16 -0.16 -7.22
CA ALA A 15 2.75 -0.30 -7.53
C ALA A 15 2.49 -0.42 -9.04
N THR A 16 3.27 0.28 -9.86
CA THR A 16 3.17 0.15 -11.32
C THR A 16 3.61 -1.23 -11.80
N LYS A 17 4.68 -1.79 -11.22
CA LYS A 17 5.14 -3.15 -11.56
C LYS A 17 4.12 -4.19 -11.13
N GLU A 18 3.64 -4.12 -9.89
CA GLU A 18 2.67 -5.07 -9.37
C GLU A 18 1.34 -5.02 -10.13
N PHE A 19 0.90 -3.82 -10.54
CA PHE A 19 -0.29 -3.68 -11.38
C PHE A 19 -0.12 -4.36 -12.75
N ARG A 20 1.05 -4.16 -13.40
CA ARG A 20 1.36 -4.83 -14.67
C ARG A 20 1.42 -6.34 -14.50
N CYS A 21 2.14 -6.80 -13.47
CA CYS A 21 2.25 -8.22 -13.13
C CYS A 21 0.87 -8.87 -12.93
N ALA A 22 -0.01 -8.24 -12.14
CA ALA A 22 -1.37 -8.70 -11.93
C ALA A 22 -2.17 -8.77 -13.25
N TRP A 23 -2.05 -7.73 -14.09
CA TRP A 23 -2.74 -7.72 -15.39
C TRP A 23 -2.26 -8.84 -16.32
N ASP A 24 -0.95 -9.04 -16.41
CA ASP A 24 -0.35 -10.08 -17.25
C ASP A 24 -0.75 -11.48 -16.78
N LEU A 25 -0.76 -11.70 -15.46
CA LEU A 25 -1.19 -12.97 -14.86
C LEU A 25 -2.68 -13.24 -15.04
N LEU A 26 -3.52 -12.19 -15.05
CA LEU A 26 -4.93 -12.33 -15.36
C LEU A 26 -5.15 -12.78 -16.82
N ASN A 27 -4.41 -12.20 -17.77
CA ASN A 27 -4.46 -12.64 -19.17
C ASN A 27 -3.95 -14.08 -19.31
N LYS A 28 -2.83 -14.40 -18.65
CA LYS A 28 -2.26 -15.74 -18.65
C LYS A 28 -3.25 -16.79 -18.13
N MET A 29 -3.96 -16.48 -17.05
CA MET A 29 -5.00 -17.35 -16.51
C MET A 29 -6.08 -17.67 -17.56
N GLY A 30 -6.53 -16.66 -18.32
CA GLY A 30 -7.47 -16.85 -19.42
C GLY A 30 -6.92 -17.74 -20.54
N GLU A 31 -5.66 -17.52 -20.94
CA GLU A 31 -4.98 -18.36 -21.95
C GLU A 31 -4.89 -19.82 -21.52
N GLU A 32 -4.48 -20.08 -20.28
CA GLU A 32 -4.34 -21.44 -19.74
C GLU A 32 -5.69 -22.17 -19.69
N ILE A 33 -6.77 -21.47 -19.32
CA ILE A 33 -8.14 -22.02 -19.36
C ILE A 33 -8.53 -22.41 -20.78
N MET A 34 -8.26 -21.54 -21.78
CA MET A 34 -8.56 -21.84 -23.19
C MET A 34 -7.81 -23.06 -23.71
N GLN A 35 -6.64 -23.37 -23.12
CA GLN A 35 -5.81 -24.52 -23.48
C GLN A 35 -6.14 -25.78 -22.66
N ASN A 36 -7.18 -25.75 -21.81
CA ASN A 36 -7.50 -26.80 -20.82
C ASN A 36 -6.36 -27.09 -19.82
N ASN A 37 -5.41 -26.17 -19.65
CA ASN A 37 -4.36 -26.27 -18.66
C ASN A 37 -4.80 -25.63 -17.33
N TYR A 38 -5.67 -26.33 -16.59
CA TYR A 38 -6.22 -25.81 -15.34
C TYR A 38 -5.17 -25.62 -14.24
N GLU A 39 -4.10 -26.43 -14.22
CA GLU A 39 -3.00 -26.26 -13.27
C GLU A 39 -2.23 -24.95 -13.54
N GLY A 40 -1.95 -24.65 -14.81
CA GLY A 40 -1.37 -23.38 -15.22
C GLY A 40 -2.25 -22.18 -14.84
N ALA A 41 -3.57 -22.32 -15.02
CA ALA A 41 -4.53 -21.29 -14.64
C ALA A 41 -4.52 -21.04 -13.12
N VAL A 42 -4.48 -22.10 -12.30
CA VAL A 42 -4.38 -21.99 -10.83
C VAL A 42 -3.07 -21.30 -10.43
N SER A 43 -1.94 -21.69 -11.03
CA SER A 43 -0.65 -21.07 -10.74
C SER A 43 -0.63 -19.57 -11.09
N ALA A 44 -1.21 -19.19 -12.23
CA ALA A 44 -1.37 -17.79 -12.62
C ALA A 44 -2.27 -17.02 -11.63
N ALA A 45 -3.36 -17.63 -11.18
CA ALA A 45 -4.25 -17.05 -10.18
C ALA A 45 -3.57 -16.80 -8.82
N GLU A 46 -2.74 -17.73 -8.36
CA GLU A 46 -1.94 -17.52 -7.14
C GLU A 46 -0.98 -16.34 -7.27
N GLY A 47 -0.32 -16.20 -8.43
CA GLY A 47 0.51 -15.04 -8.73
C GLY A 47 -0.29 -13.73 -8.70
N PHE A 48 -1.44 -13.71 -9.36
CA PHE A 48 -2.34 -12.55 -9.36
C PHE A 48 -2.75 -12.13 -7.95
N ILE A 49 -3.08 -13.12 -7.10
CA ILE A 49 -3.44 -12.89 -5.69
C ILE A 49 -2.26 -12.27 -4.93
N ARG A 50 -1.02 -12.74 -5.15
CA ARG A 50 0.18 -12.17 -4.51
C ARG A 50 0.37 -10.70 -4.91
N SER A 51 0.40 -10.38 -6.20
CA SER A 51 0.55 -8.99 -6.66
C SER A 51 -0.57 -8.07 -6.15
N SER A 52 -1.81 -8.59 -6.11
CA SER A 52 -2.94 -7.85 -5.56
C SER A 52 -2.79 -7.54 -4.06
N ARG A 53 -2.21 -8.46 -3.28
CA ARG A 53 -1.94 -8.24 -1.86
C ARG A 53 -0.87 -7.17 -1.65
N GLU A 54 0.19 -7.18 -2.45
CA GLU A 54 1.24 -6.13 -2.37
C GLU A 54 0.65 -4.74 -2.66
N LEU A 55 -0.21 -4.64 -3.67
CA LEU A 55 -0.94 -3.39 -3.96
C LEU A 55 -1.80 -2.94 -2.77
N GLU A 56 -2.51 -3.86 -2.11
CA GLU A 56 -3.31 -3.50 -0.94
C GLU A 56 -2.42 -3.05 0.24
N VAL A 57 -1.26 -3.68 0.45
CA VAL A 57 -0.28 -3.26 1.48
C VAL A 57 0.20 -1.82 1.23
N MET A 58 0.54 -1.47 -0.01
CA MET A 58 0.95 -0.11 -0.37
C MET A 58 -0.19 0.90 -0.16
N LYS A 59 -1.42 0.52 -0.49
CA LYS A 59 -2.61 1.34 -0.27
C LYS A 59 -2.89 1.59 1.22
N GLU A 60 -2.75 0.56 2.04
CA GLU A 60 -2.87 0.68 3.49
C GLU A 60 -1.77 1.55 4.09
N ARG A 61 -0.54 1.48 3.56
CA ARG A 61 0.54 2.39 3.94
C ARG A 61 0.18 3.85 3.66
N LYS A 62 -0.37 4.15 2.46
CA LYS A 62 -0.87 5.49 2.14
C LYS A 62 -1.98 5.95 3.08
N LYS A 63 -2.95 5.09 3.40
CA LYS A 63 -4.04 5.43 4.33
C LYS A 63 -3.48 5.84 5.70
N ARG A 64 -2.51 5.08 6.23
CA ARG A 64 -1.83 5.42 7.50
C ARG A 64 -1.07 6.74 7.41
N HIS A 65 -0.31 6.96 6.33
CA HIS A 65 0.40 8.23 6.11
C HIS A 65 -0.55 9.42 6.11
N ASN A 66 -1.61 9.37 5.30
CA ASN A 66 -2.61 10.43 5.23
C ASN A 66 -3.30 10.66 6.58
N HIS A 67 -3.56 9.60 7.35
CA HIS A 67 -4.12 9.72 8.69
C HIS A 67 -3.18 10.50 9.62
N TYR A 68 -1.87 10.20 9.61
CA TYR A 68 -0.90 10.93 10.42
C TYR A 68 -0.72 12.38 9.98
N GLU A 69 -0.68 12.67 8.68
CA GLU A 69 -0.62 14.05 8.19
C GLU A 69 -1.85 14.85 8.64
N ASN A 70 -3.04 14.27 8.55
CA ASN A 70 -4.26 14.91 9.02
C ASN A 70 -4.24 15.17 10.53
N LEU A 71 -3.78 14.20 11.33
CA LEU A 71 -3.66 14.35 12.77
C LEU A 71 -2.66 15.45 13.15
N LEU A 72 -1.49 15.48 12.51
CA LEU A 72 -0.49 16.52 12.72
C LEU A 72 -1.03 17.90 12.34
N SER A 73 -1.77 18.00 11.23
CA SER A 73 -2.41 19.25 10.83
C SER A 73 -3.46 19.71 11.85
N GLN A 74 -4.24 18.80 12.43
CA GLN A 74 -5.23 19.13 13.47
C GLN A 74 -4.56 19.62 14.75
N LEU A 75 -3.54 18.89 15.24
CA LEU A 75 -2.78 19.29 16.43
C LEU A 75 -2.13 20.67 16.24
N HIS A 76 -1.60 20.95 15.05
CA HIS A 76 -1.03 22.26 14.75
C HIS A 76 -2.07 23.38 14.81
N VAL A 77 -3.28 23.18 14.27
CA VAL A 77 -4.40 24.14 14.36
C VAL A 77 -4.83 24.36 15.81
N GLU A 78 -4.77 23.33 16.65
CA GLU A 78 -5.05 23.42 18.09
C GLU A 78 -3.89 24.03 18.90
N GLY A 79 -2.82 24.49 18.24
CA GLY A 79 -1.65 25.08 18.89
C GLY A 79 -0.75 24.07 19.60
N VAL A 80 -0.98 22.77 19.39
CA VAL A 80 -0.18 21.68 19.94
C VAL A 80 0.93 21.34 18.96
N SER A 81 2.17 21.75 19.26
CA SER A 81 3.31 21.36 18.43
C SER A 81 3.72 19.92 18.72
N ALA A 82 4.08 19.18 17.65
CA ALA A 82 4.59 17.81 17.77
C ALA A 82 5.81 17.73 18.70
N GLU A 83 6.65 18.76 18.70
CA GLU A 83 7.82 18.88 19.58
C GLU A 83 7.43 18.95 21.06
N LEU A 84 6.34 19.64 21.40
CA LEU A 84 5.81 19.72 22.77
C LEU A 84 5.23 18.37 23.23
N VAL A 85 4.61 17.62 22.31
CA VAL A 85 4.13 16.25 22.57
C VAL A 85 5.30 15.28 22.79
N ILE A 86 6.32 15.32 21.93
CA ILE A 86 7.52 14.47 22.05
C ILE A 86 8.24 14.73 23.37
N ARG A 87 8.41 16.01 23.73
CA ARG A 87 9.04 16.41 24.99
C ARG A 87 8.25 15.89 26.19
N ARG A 88 6.92 16.09 26.23
CA ARG A 88 6.08 15.54 27.30
C ARG A 88 6.09 14.01 27.33
N GLY A 89 6.11 13.34 26.18
CA GLY A 89 6.20 11.87 26.11
C GLY A 89 7.44 11.33 26.82
N ARG A 90 8.61 11.97 26.63
CA ARG A 90 9.83 11.61 27.38
C ARG A 90 9.69 11.87 28.87
N ASP A 91 9.12 13.01 29.26
CA ASP A 91 8.92 13.38 30.66
C ASP A 91 7.98 12.38 31.38
N TYR A 92 6.96 11.84 30.69
CA TYR A 92 5.95 10.94 31.26
C TYR A 92 6.34 9.46 31.25
N TYR A 93 7.02 8.98 30.21
CA TYR A 93 7.34 7.56 30.07
C TYR A 93 8.77 7.19 30.47
N GLY A 94 9.66 8.19 30.68
CA GLY A 94 11.08 7.97 30.91
C GLY A 94 11.76 7.45 29.65
N GLU A 95 12.98 7.91 29.37
CA GLU A 95 13.77 7.36 28.27
C GLU A 95 14.00 5.85 28.54
N SER A 96 13.67 5.00 27.56
CA SER A 96 14.15 3.61 27.49
C SER A 96 15.52 3.58 26.83
#